data_AF-A0A956R365-F1
#
_entry.id   AF-A0A956R365-F1
#
_cell.length_a   1.000
_cell.length_b   1.000
_cell.length_c   1.000
_cell.angle_alpha   90.00
_cell.angle_beta   90.00
_cell.angle_gamma   90.00
#
_symmetry.space_group_name_H-M   'P 1'
#
loop_
_entity.id
_entity.type
_entity.pdbx_description
1 polymer ?
#
loop_
_entity_poly.entity_id
_entity_poly.type
_entity_poly.pdbx_seq_one_letter_code
_entity_poly.pdbx_strand_id
1 'polypeptide(L)'
;LDEILHGTNSHDRRIGAEALLRSLIDRGALGLLTTHDLALARAAESLAPRAANVHFEDSLVDGELVFDYRMRPGVVTKSNALALMRSIGLLTAEAEGSTHGSP
;
A
#
# COMPACT_ATOMS: atom_id res chain seq x y z
N LEU A 1 -8.78 2.24 -11.55
CA LEU A 1 -7.80 3.28 -11.94
C LEU A 1 -6.50 2.93 -11.25
N ASP A 2 -5.36 3.17 -11.89
CA ASP A 2 -4.04 2.81 -11.38
C ASP A 2 -3.12 4.04 -11.35
N GLU A 3 -2.44 4.28 -10.23
CA GLU A 3 -1.39 5.30 -10.02
C GLU A 3 -1.68 6.75 -10.49
N ILE A 4 -2.80 7.32 -10.05
CA ILE A 4 -3.30 8.62 -10.57
C ILE A 4 -2.53 9.85 -10.03
N LEU A 5 -1.85 9.75 -8.90
CA LEU A 5 -1.26 10.89 -8.19
C LEU A 5 0.27 10.79 -8.11
N HIS A 6 0.93 11.16 -9.20
CA HIS A 6 2.40 11.29 -9.26
C HIS A 6 2.83 12.75 -8.99
N GLY A 7 3.66 12.96 -7.96
CA GLY A 7 4.26 14.27 -7.63
C GLY A 7 3.47 15.13 -6.63
N THR A 8 4.22 15.94 -5.86
CA THR A 8 3.84 16.85 -4.74
C THR A 8 3.55 16.22 -3.35
N ASN A 9 3.60 17.09 -2.34
CA ASN A 9 3.62 16.84 -0.90
C ASN A 9 2.57 15.78 -0.49
N SER A 10 2.96 14.86 0.41
CA SER A 10 2.10 13.81 0.97
C SER A 10 0.73 14.31 1.45
N HIS A 11 0.66 15.56 1.91
CA HIS A 11 -0.59 16.17 2.34
C HIS A 11 -1.56 16.45 1.17
N ASP A 12 -1.07 17.03 0.08
CA ASP A 12 -1.89 17.42 -1.07
C ASP A 12 -2.41 16.19 -1.80
N ARG A 13 -1.58 15.14 -1.92
CA ARG A 13 -2.02 13.87 -2.50
C ARG A 13 -3.15 13.23 -1.70
N ARG A 14 -3.10 13.27 -0.37
CA ARG A 14 -4.19 12.74 0.48
C ARG A 14 -5.50 13.48 0.22
N ILE A 15 -5.46 14.81 0.17
CA ILE A 15 -6.65 15.63 -0.09
C ILE A 15 -7.19 15.36 -1.50
N GLY A 16 -6.33 15.32 -2.50
CA GLY A 16 -6.73 15.03 -3.89
C GLY A 16 -7.31 13.63 -4.06
N ALA A 17 -6.69 12.62 -3.43
CA ALA A 17 -7.16 11.24 -3.38
C ALA A 17 -8.57 11.14 -2.78
N GLU A 18 -8.77 11.78 -1.63
CA GLU A 18 -10.07 11.78 -0.95
C GLU A 18 -11.15 12.49 -1.78
N ALA A 19 -10.84 13.65 -2.36
CA ALA A 19 -11.77 14.40 -3.20
C ALA A 19 -12.18 13.59 -4.46
N LEU A 20 -11.21 12.92 -5.09
CA LEU A 20 -11.48 12.04 -6.23
C LEU A 20 -12.38 10.87 -5.84
N LEU A 21 -12.06 10.16 -4.75
CA LEU A 21 -12.87 9.06 -4.24
C LEU A 21 -14.29 9.51 -3.94
N ARG A 22 -14.46 10.62 -3.20
CA ARG A 22 -15.79 11.19 -2.90
C ARG A 22 -16.58 11.48 -4.18
N SER A 23 -15.96 12.15 -5.15
CA SER A 23 -16.60 12.47 -6.44
C SER A 23 -17.07 11.22 -7.19
N LEU A 24 -16.27 10.14 -7.21
CA LEU A 24 -16.65 8.89 -7.85
C LEU A 24 -17.85 8.23 -7.15
N ILE A 25 -17.80 8.13 -5.82
CA ILE A 25 -18.86 7.50 -5.04
C ILE A 25 -20.16 8.32 -5.11
N ASP A 26 -20.08 9.65 -5.11
CA ASP A 26 -21.24 10.55 -5.22
C ASP A 26 -21.89 10.50 -6.62
N ARG A 27 -21.12 10.12 -7.65
CA ARG A 27 -21.63 9.84 -9.00
C ARG A 27 -22.19 8.43 -9.15
N GLY A 28 -22.22 7.63 -8.08
CA GLY A 28 -22.71 6.25 -8.10
C GLY A 28 -21.78 5.26 -8.79
N ALA A 29 -20.48 5.58 -8.90
CA ALA A 29 -19.51 4.66 -9.49
C ALA A 29 -19.31 3.44 -8.59
N LEU A 30 -19.15 2.26 -9.22
CA LEU A 30 -18.79 1.01 -8.58
C LEU A 30 -17.54 0.46 -9.26
N GLY A 31 -16.49 0.20 -8.51
CA GLY A 31 -15.24 -0.28 -9.09
C GLY A 31 -14.12 -0.49 -8.08
N LEU A 32 -12.98 -0.93 -8.60
CA LEU A 32 -11.76 -1.19 -7.84
C LEU A 32 -10.71 -0.12 -8.17
N LEU A 33 -9.96 0.26 -7.13
CA LEU A 33 -8.86 1.21 -7.20
C LEU A 33 -7.60 0.56 -6.65
N THR A 34 -6.55 0.52 -7.44
CA THR A 34 -5.24 0.01 -7.03
C THR A 34 -4.30 1.18 -6.78
N THR A 35 -3.48 1.08 -5.74
CA THR A 35 -2.52 2.12 -5.39
C THR A 35 -1.40 1.53 -4.55
N HIS A 36 -0.19 2.05 -4.75
CA HIS A 36 0.94 1.86 -3.84
C HIS A 36 1.02 2.96 -2.76
N ASP A 37 0.15 3.99 -2.82
CA ASP A 37 0.17 5.12 -1.90
C ASP A 37 -0.73 4.89 -0.68
N LEU A 38 -0.11 4.86 0.51
CA LEU A 38 -0.78 4.73 1.80
C LEU A 38 -1.75 5.89 2.09
N ALA A 39 -1.55 7.07 1.49
CA ALA A 39 -2.46 8.21 1.65
C ALA A 39 -3.86 7.91 1.11
N LEU A 40 -3.95 7.19 -0.02
CA LEU A 40 -5.22 6.81 -0.63
C LEU A 40 -5.90 5.68 0.17
N ALA A 41 -5.10 4.74 0.71
CA ALA A 41 -5.62 3.73 1.64
C ALA A 41 -6.25 4.38 2.88
N ARG A 42 -5.58 5.38 3.49
CA ARG A 42 -6.16 6.15 4.61
C ARG A 42 -7.41 6.94 4.22
N ALA A 43 -7.46 7.49 3.01
CA ALA A 43 -8.64 8.18 2.52
C ALA A 43 -9.86 7.24 2.36
N ALA A 44 -9.64 5.98 1.99
CA ALA A 44 -10.72 5.00 1.93
C ALA A 44 -11.34 4.70 3.30
N GLU A 45 -10.55 4.74 4.39
CA GLU A 45 -11.05 4.52 5.76
C GLU A 45 -12.06 5.60 6.18
N SER A 46 -11.83 6.87 5.83
CA SER A 46 -12.76 7.97 6.15
C SER A 46 -14.05 7.95 5.33
N LEU A 47 -14.12 7.07 4.32
CA LEU A 47 -15.26 6.91 3.41
C LEU A 47 -16.06 5.63 3.70
N ALA A 48 -15.72 4.88 4.75
CA ALA A 48 -16.50 3.73 5.19
C ALA A 48 -17.95 4.15 5.54
N PRO A 49 -18.97 3.33 5.24
CA PRO A 49 -18.89 2.00 4.62
C PRO A 49 -18.92 2.03 3.08
N ARG A 50 -18.90 3.21 2.44
CA ARG A 50 -19.00 3.35 0.98
C ARG A 50 -17.71 2.95 0.24
N ALA A 51 -16.59 2.91 0.94
CA ALA A 51 -15.32 2.35 0.46
C ALA A 51 -14.72 1.43 1.54
N ALA A 52 -13.95 0.44 1.10
CA ALA A 52 -13.23 -0.48 1.97
C ALA A 52 -11.85 -0.79 1.40
N ASN A 53 -10.84 -0.81 2.27
CA ASN A 53 -9.51 -1.28 1.89
C ASN A 53 -9.51 -2.80 1.79
N VAL A 54 -8.84 -3.29 0.74
CA VAL A 54 -8.54 -4.69 0.55
C VAL A 54 -7.11 -4.83 0.04
N HIS A 55 -6.48 -5.97 0.32
CA HIS A 55 -5.14 -6.26 -0.14
C HIS A 55 -4.98 -7.74 -0.53
N PHE A 56 -3.88 -8.01 -1.20
CA PHE A 56 -3.36 -9.35 -1.44
C PHE A 56 -2.11 -9.55 -0.57
N GLU A 57 -1.88 -10.78 -0.14
CA GLU A 57 -0.68 -11.16 0.59
C GLU A 57 0.19 -12.08 -0.25
N ASP A 58 1.50 -11.92 -0.09
CA ASP A 58 2.50 -12.87 -0.55
C ASP A 58 3.03 -13.71 0.63
N SER A 59 3.63 -14.85 0.33
CA SER A 59 4.27 -15.74 1.29
C SER A 59 5.59 -16.24 0.74
N LEU A 60 6.63 -16.32 1.57
CA LEU A 60 7.91 -16.90 1.18
C LEU A 60 7.90 -18.40 1.53
N VAL A 61 7.94 -19.27 0.52
CA VAL A 61 7.98 -20.73 0.65
C VAL A 61 9.22 -21.23 -0.07
N ASP A 62 10.13 -21.90 0.65
CA ASP A 62 11.38 -22.44 0.10
C ASP A 62 12.25 -21.42 -0.67
N GLY A 63 12.23 -20.16 -0.24
CA GLY A 63 12.97 -19.07 -0.90
C GLY A 63 12.28 -18.50 -2.14
N GLU A 64 11.12 -19.00 -2.50
CA GLU A 64 10.29 -18.47 -3.58
C GLU A 64 9.11 -17.67 -3.03
N LEU A 65 8.76 -16.59 -3.73
CA LEU A 65 7.63 -15.75 -3.37
C LEU A 65 6.36 -16.29 -4.01
N VAL A 66 5.43 -16.76 -3.19
CA VAL A 66 4.16 -17.37 -3.60
C VAL A 66 3.02 -16.40 -3.30
N PHE A 67 2.20 -16.13 -4.30
CA PHE A 67 0.98 -15.34 -4.17
C PHE A 67 -0.23 -16.28 -4.17
N ASP A 68 -1.11 -16.14 -3.19
CA ASP A 68 -2.35 -16.93 -3.15
C ASP A 68 -3.53 -16.27 -3.88
N TYR A 69 -3.32 -15.04 -4.35
CA TYR A 69 -4.31 -14.22 -5.07
C TYR A 69 -5.65 -14.06 -4.33
N ARG A 70 -5.67 -14.21 -3.01
CA ARG A 70 -6.89 -14.00 -2.21
C ARG A 70 -6.97 -12.57 -1.70
N MET A 71 -8.11 -11.96 -1.98
CA MET A 71 -8.44 -10.63 -1.46
C MET A 71 -8.80 -10.71 0.02
N ARG A 72 -8.13 -9.91 0.83
CA ARG A 72 -8.33 -9.83 2.28
C ARG A 72 -8.72 -8.40 2.68
N PRO A 73 -9.56 -8.21 3.71
CA PRO A 73 -9.90 -6.88 4.19
C PRO A 73 -8.69 -6.17 4.81
N GLY A 74 -8.67 -4.84 4.72
CA GLY A 74 -7.65 -3.98 5.30
C GLY A 74 -6.48 -3.69 4.36
N VAL A 75 -5.47 -3.01 4.89
CA VAL A 75 -4.23 -2.65 4.18
C VAL A 75 -3.16 -3.71 4.49
N VAL A 76 -2.31 -4.00 3.50
CA VAL A 76 -1.18 -4.93 3.70
C VAL A 76 -0.26 -4.43 4.82
N THR A 77 0.09 -5.31 5.75
CA THR A 77 0.96 -4.97 6.89
C THR A 77 2.37 -5.56 6.76
N LYS A 78 2.55 -6.53 5.85
CA LYS A 78 3.81 -7.25 5.65
C LYS A 78 4.06 -7.42 4.15
N SER A 79 5.28 -7.09 3.72
CA SER A 79 5.77 -7.42 2.39
C SER A 79 6.99 -8.31 2.54
N ASN A 80 6.96 -9.53 1.99
CA ASN A 80 8.11 -10.43 2.06
C ASN A 80 9.15 -10.14 0.96
N ALA A 81 8.97 -9.08 0.17
CA ALA A 81 9.93 -8.67 -0.86
C ALA A 81 11.33 -8.41 -0.27
N LEU A 82 11.42 -7.80 0.93
CA LEU A 82 12.70 -7.62 1.62
C LEU A 82 13.32 -8.95 2.06
N ALA A 83 12.50 -9.92 2.46
CA ALA A 83 12.97 -11.26 2.82
C ALA A 83 13.46 -12.04 1.59
N LEU A 84 12.75 -11.93 0.47
CA LEU A 84 13.18 -12.46 -0.82
C LEU A 84 14.52 -11.85 -1.25
N MET A 85 14.63 -10.51 -1.27
CA MET A 85 15.85 -9.80 -1.65
C MET A 85 17.07 -10.20 -0.79
N ARG A 86 16.86 -10.47 0.51
CA ARG A 86 17.89 -11.07 1.37
C ARG A 86 18.25 -12.50 0.96
N SER A 87 17.27 -13.34 0.67
CA SER A 87 17.49 -14.75 0.28
C SER A 87 18.28 -14.91 -1.03
N ILE A 88 18.14 -13.96 -1.97
CA ILE A 88 18.88 -13.94 -3.24
C ILE A 88 20.18 -13.12 -3.18
N GLY A 89 20.56 -12.63 -1.99
CA GLY A 89 21.82 -11.92 -1.77
C GLY A 89 21.87 -10.47 -2.28
N LEU A 90 20.72 -9.86 -2.61
CA LEU A 90 20.64 -8.44 -3.04
C LEU A 90 20.66 -7.45 -1.87
N LEU A 91 20.28 -7.90 -0.66
CA LEU A 91 20.34 -7.08 0.55
C LEU A 91 21.26 -7.74 1.58
N THR A 92 22.41 -7.12 1.83
CA THR A 92 23.30 -7.44 2.97
C THR A 92 22.75 -6.80 4.25
N ALA A 93 23.01 -7.41 5.41
CA ALA A 93 22.47 -7.05 6.72
C ALA A 93 22.90 -5.65 7.27
N GLU A 94 23.46 -4.77 6.45
CA GLU A 94 23.99 -3.46 6.88
C GLU A 94 22.98 -2.30 6.82
N ALA A 95 21.72 -2.55 6.46
CA ALA A 95 20.68 -1.50 6.39
C ALA A 95 19.87 -1.30 7.68
N GLU A 96 20.30 -1.86 8.82
CA GLU A 96 19.56 -1.76 10.10
C GLU A 96 20.30 -0.97 11.21
N GLY A 97 21.40 -0.28 10.89
CA GLY A 97 22.30 0.30 11.89
C GLY A 97 22.54 1.81 11.83
N SER A 98 21.52 2.66 11.71
CA SER A 98 21.67 4.10 12.01
C SER A 98 20.49 4.67 12.80
N THR A 99 20.17 4.02 13.91
CA THR A 99 19.55 4.66 15.07
C THR A 99 20.51 4.51 16.25
N HIS A 100 21.29 5.56 16.54
CA HIS A 100 21.88 5.95 17.84
C HIS A 100 22.57 7.32 17.58
N GLY A 101 21.97 8.45 17.95
CA GLY A 101 22.13 9.10 19.27
C GLY A 101 23.03 10.34 19.10
N SER A 102 22.45 11.55 18.99
CA SER A 102 22.44 12.62 20.02
C SER A 102 23.79 13.40 20.11
N PRO A 103 23.80 14.69 20.52
CA PRO A 103 22.98 15.34 21.55
C PRO A 103 21.91 16.30 21.04
#